data_AF-A0A3P8KTE9-F1
#
_entry.id   AF-A0A3P8KTE9-F1
#
_cell.length_a   1.000
_cell.length_b   1.000
_cell.length_c   1.000
_cell.angle_alpha   90.00
_cell.angle_beta   90.00
_cell.angle_gamma   90.00
#
_symmetry.space_group_name_H-M   'P 1'
#
loop_
_entity.id
_entity.type
_entity.pdbx_description
1 polymer ?
#
loop_
_entity_poly.entity_id
_entity_poly.type
_entity_poly.pdbx_seq_one_letter_code
_entity_poly.pdbx_strand_id
1 'polypeptide(L)'
;MELSWITLGFDHKVYTICPERGILTLTVIRKGTNQALQSTLTDVYVGLSSDTAIEGKDFSLHSQKLVVFHKGIYMHKYENEQHI
;
A
#
# COMPACT_ATOMS: atom_id res chain seq x y z
N MET A 1 -10.65 -27.89 11.27
CA MET A 1 -10.09 -26.52 11.34
C MET A 1 -9.84 -26.08 9.91
N GLU A 2 -10.57 -25.08 9.42
CA GLU A 2 -10.44 -24.60 8.05
C GLU A 2 -9.33 -23.56 7.96
N LEU A 3 -8.40 -23.76 7.04
CA LEU A 3 -7.31 -22.82 6.81
C LEU A 3 -7.85 -21.67 5.94
N SER A 4 -7.80 -20.44 6.45
CA SER A 4 -8.20 -19.25 5.70
C SER A 4 -6.98 -18.38 5.42
N TRP A 5 -6.81 -18.03 4.15
CA TRP A 5 -5.67 -17.26 3.68
C TRP A 5 -6.02 -15.78 3.58
N ILE A 6 -5.03 -14.94 3.86
CA ILE A 6 -5.07 -13.51 3.60
C ILE A 6 -4.08 -13.22 2.47
N THR A 7 -4.53 -12.43 1.50
CA THR A 7 -3.71 -11.97 0.39
C THR A 7 -3.51 -10.47 0.51
N LEU A 8 -2.27 -10.06 0.29
CA LEU A 8 -1.83 -8.67 0.29
C LEU A 8 -1.35 -8.29 -1.10
N GLY A 9 -1.57 -7.05 -1.50
CA GLY A 9 -1.01 -6.53 -2.74
C GLY A 9 -1.42 -5.09 -2.99
N PHE A 10 -1.00 -4.56 -4.13
CA PHE A 10 -1.51 -3.30 -4.64
C PHE A 10 -2.84 -3.52 -5.36
N ASP A 11 -3.70 -2.49 -5.34
CA ASP A 11 -4.98 -2.52 -6.06
C ASP A 11 -4.78 -2.68 -7.58
N HIS A 12 -3.72 -2.08 -8.12
CA HIS A 12 -3.30 -2.23 -9.52
C HIS A 12 -1.85 -2.68 -9.61
N LYS A 13 -1.52 -3.40 -10.69
CA LYS A 13 -0.18 -3.89 -10.97
C LYS A 13 0.73 -2.86 -11.64
N VAL A 14 0.15 -1.94 -12.42
CA VAL A 14 0.88 -0.96 -13.24
C VAL A 14 0.18 0.38 -13.16
N TYR A 15 0.97 1.44 -13.02
CA TYR A 15 0.52 2.83 -13.08
C TYR A 15 1.37 3.58 -14.11
N THR A 16 0.74 4.46 -14.87
CA THR A 16 1.42 5.43 -15.71
C THR A 16 1.09 6.81 -15.18
N ILE A 17 2.12 7.61 -14.91
CA ILE A 17 1.98 8.94 -14.34
C ILE A 17 2.70 9.98 -15.19
N CYS A 18 2.23 11.22 -15.11
CA CYS A 18 2.96 12.37 -15.58
C CYS A 18 3.76 12.95 -14.40
N PRO A 19 5.08 13.18 -14.52
CA PRO A 19 5.92 13.67 -13.41
C PRO A 19 5.40 14.95 -12.75
N GLU A 20 4.75 15.83 -13.52
CA GLU A 20 4.17 17.09 -13.05
C GLU A 20 3.02 16.92 -12.04
N ARG A 21 2.46 15.71 -11.87
CA ARG A 21 1.48 15.45 -10.80
C ARG A 21 2.09 15.50 -9.40
N GLY A 22 3.41 15.37 -9.27
CA GLY A 22 4.14 15.45 -8.00
C GLY A 22 4.01 14.20 -7.12
N ILE A 23 2.79 13.77 -6.78
CA ILE A 23 2.54 12.65 -5.86
C ILE A 23 1.73 11.54 -6.56
N LEU A 24 2.23 10.31 -6.48
CA LEU A 24 1.49 9.10 -6.82
C LEU A 24 1.08 8.37 -5.54
N THR A 25 -0.23 8.30 -5.28
CA THR A 25 -0.80 7.48 -4.22
C THR A 25 -0.99 6.04 -4.69
N LEU A 26 -0.41 5.09 -3.95
CA LEU A 26 -0.63 3.65 -4.15
C LEU A 26 -1.54 3.10 -3.04
N THR A 27 -2.52 2.30 -3.44
CA THR A 27 -3.43 1.64 -2.49
C THR A 27 -2.93 0.22 -2.22
N VAL A 28 -2.69 -0.12 -0.96
CA VAL A 28 -2.44 -1.49 -0.51
C VAL A 28 -3.77 -2.10 -0.06
N ILE A 29 -4.07 -3.30 -0.55
CA ILE A 29 -5.31 -4.02 -0.30
C ILE A 29 -5.03 -5.31 0.48
N ARG A 30 -5.95 -5.63 1.39
CA ARG A 30 -5.96 -6.88 2.17
C ARG A 30 -7.25 -7.64 1.90
N LYS A 31 -7.15 -8.82 1.29
CA LYS A 31 -8.28 -9.67 0.90
C LYS A 31 -8.24 -11.01 1.65
N GLY A 32 -9.40 -11.57 1.96
CA GLY A 32 -9.54 -12.81 2.72
C GLY A 32 -11.00 -13.04 3.10
N THR A 33 -11.30 -14.08 3.89
CA THR A 33 -12.65 -14.25 4.45
C THR A 33 -12.89 -13.22 5.56
N ASN A 34 -14.15 -12.86 5.81
CA ASN A 34 -14.50 -11.92 6.89
C ASN A 34 -13.94 -12.38 8.24
N GLN A 35 -14.01 -13.68 8.53
CA GLN A 35 -13.46 -14.25 9.76
C GLN A 35 -11.94 -14.03 9.87
N ALA A 36 -11.17 -14.31 8.81
CA ALA A 36 -9.72 -14.11 8.82
C ALA A 36 -9.36 -12.63 8.99
N LEU A 37 -10.06 -11.74 8.30
CA LEU A 37 -9.77 -10.30 8.33
C LEU A 37 -10.11 -9.67 9.69
N GLN A 38 -11.10 -10.20 10.41
CA GLN A 38 -11.48 -9.74 11.74
C GLN A 38 -10.60 -10.33 12.86
N SER A 39 -9.95 -11.47 12.63
CA SER A 39 -9.13 -12.15 13.64
C SER A 39 -7.64 -11.78 13.58
N THR A 40 -7.17 -11.20 12.47
CA THR A 40 -5.74 -10.97 12.22
C THR A 40 -5.36 -9.50 12.14
N LEU A 41 -4.20 -9.20 12.71
CA LEU A 41 -3.43 -7.99 12.46
C LEU A 41 -2.37 -8.31 11.41
N THR A 42 -2.13 -7.39 10.47
CA THR A 42 -1.20 -7.65 9.36
C THR A 42 -0.31 -6.45 9.11
N ASP A 43 0.99 -6.65 9.26
CA ASP A 43 2.02 -5.65 9.01
C ASP A 43 2.62 -5.85 7.62
N VAL A 44 2.67 -4.78 6.82
CA VAL A 44 3.12 -4.83 5.43
C VAL A 44 4.20 -3.79 5.20
N TYR A 45 5.38 -4.24 4.78
CA TYR A 45 6.46 -3.34 4.39
C TYR A 45 6.38 -3.02 2.90
N VAL A 46 6.26 -1.74 2.57
CA VAL A 46 6.24 -1.23 1.19
C VAL A 46 7.60 -0.61 0.88
N GLY A 47 8.33 -1.21 -0.06
CA GLY A 47 9.61 -0.68 -0.54
C GLY A 47 9.50 -0.14 -1.95
N LEU A 48 10.53 0.60 -2.35
CA LEU A 48 10.75 0.99 -3.75
C LEU A 48 11.86 0.13 -4.34
N SER A 49 11.72 -0.16 -5.62
CA SER A 49 12.73 -0.80 -6.44
C SER A 49 12.64 -0.15 -7.82
N SER A 50 13.79 -0.02 -8.48
CA SER A 50 13.87 0.65 -9.77
C SER A 50 14.79 -0.12 -10.71
N ASP A 51 14.42 -0.06 -11.99
CA ASP A 51 15.20 -0.59 -13.11
C ASP A 51 15.95 0.55 -13.81
N THR A 52 15.22 1.58 -14.26
CA THR A 52 15.79 2.70 -15.03
C THR A 52 15.80 4.04 -14.30
N ALA A 53 14.93 4.25 -13.31
CA ALA A 53 14.77 5.52 -12.61
C ALA A 53 15.68 5.61 -11.36
N ILE A 54 16.03 6.81 -10.93
CA ILE A 54 16.96 7.05 -9.83
C ILE A 54 16.20 7.60 -8.62
N GLU A 55 16.26 6.88 -7.49
CA GLU A 55 15.67 7.33 -6.22
C GLU A 55 16.34 8.64 -5.74
N GLY A 56 15.53 9.59 -5.27
CA GLY A 56 15.95 10.92 -4.86
C GLY A 56 16.10 11.93 -6.01
N LYS A 57 16.06 11.47 -7.26
CA LYS A 57 16.06 12.32 -8.47
C LYS A 57 14.75 12.25 -9.23
N ASP A 58 14.35 11.04 -9.64
CA ASP A 58 13.18 10.82 -10.48
C ASP A 58 11.93 10.49 -9.65
N PHE A 59 12.12 9.89 -8.47
CA PHE A 59 11.06 9.60 -7.51
C PHE A 59 11.64 9.49 -6.10
N SER A 60 10.78 9.60 -5.09
CA SER A 60 11.13 9.31 -3.70
C SER A 60 9.92 8.75 -2.96
N LEU A 61 10.17 7.95 -1.91
CA LEU A 61 9.09 7.49 -1.05
C LEU A 61 8.61 8.67 -0.20
N HIS A 62 7.39 9.14 -0.48
CA HIS A 62 6.84 10.31 0.22
C HIS A 62 6.36 9.99 1.65
N SER A 63 5.99 8.74 1.96
CA SER A 63 5.43 8.39 3.28
C SER A 63 5.75 6.95 3.72
N GLN A 64 5.20 6.57 4.88
CA GLN A 64 5.64 5.45 5.73
C GLN A 64 5.82 4.10 5.00
N LYS A 65 6.94 3.43 5.30
CA LYS A 65 7.32 2.12 4.75
C LYS A 65 6.54 0.95 5.35
N LEU A 66 5.80 1.15 6.45
CA LEU A 66 5.06 0.12 7.17
C LEU A 66 3.57 0.47 7.19
N VAL A 67 2.74 -0.40 6.61
CA VAL A 67 1.28 -0.33 6.63
C VAL A 67 0.76 -1.37 7.61
N VAL A 68 0.00 -0.92 8.60
CA VAL A 68 -0.62 -1.79 9.60
C VAL A 68 -2.10 -1.94 9.29
N PHE A 69 -2.52 -3.16 8.92
CA PHE A 69 -3.94 -3.49 8.83
C PHE A 69 -4.42 -3.98 10.19
N HIS A 70 -5.14 -3.11 10.90
CA HIS A 70 -5.90 -3.51 12.07
C HIS A 70 -7.04 -4.46 11.69
N LYS A 71 -7.56 -5.17 12.68
CA LYS A 71 -8.67 -6.12 12.51
C LYS A 71 -9.85 -5.45 11.82
N GLY A 72 -10.37 -6.09 10.78
CA GLY A 72 -11.51 -5.57 10.01
C GLY A 72 -11.20 -4.42 9.04
N ILE A 73 -9.95 -3.96 8.90
CA ILE A 73 -9.57 -2.96 7.90
C ILE A 73 -9.15 -3.65 6.59
N TYR A 74 -9.69 -3.20 5.46
CA TYR A 74 -9.56 -3.91 4.17
C TYR A 74 -8.73 -3.15 3.13
N MET A 75 -8.66 -1.82 3.24
CA MET A 75 -7.93 -0.95 2.31
C MET A 75 -7.26 0.19 3.06
N HIS A 76 -6.11 0.63 2.56
CA HIS A 76 -5.46 1.85 3.00
C HIS A 76 -5.19 2.74 1.77
N LYS A 77 -5.85 3.91 1.72
CA LYS A 77 -5.64 4.96 0.71
C LYS A 77 -4.93 6.12 1.39
N TYR A 78 -3.83 6.60 0.81
CA TYR A 78 -3.07 7.72 1.36
C TYR A 78 -3.34 8.99 0.57
N GLU A 79 -4.07 9.93 1.16
CA GLU A 79 -4.11 11.33 0.74
C GLU A 79 -3.54 12.14 1.90
N ASN A 80 -2.46 12.89 1.66
CA ASN A 80 -1.93 13.79 2.67
C ASN A 80 -2.84 15.02 2.73
N GLU A 81 -3.70 15.11 3.74
CA GLU A 81 -4.23 16.40 4.18
C GLU A 81 -3.08 17.18 4.84
N GLN A 82 -2.33 17.93 4.03
CA GLN A 82 -1.50 18.99 4.58
C GLN A 82 -2.41 20.11 5.06
N HIS A 83 -2.65 20.18 6.38
CA HIS A 83 -3.07 21.42 7.01
C HIS A 83 -1.89 22.40 6.91
N ILE A 84 -2.11 23.47 6.14
CA ILE A 84 -1.28 24.68 6.09
C ILE A 84 -1.38 25.41 7.42
#